data_AF-A0A369CHA5-F1
#
_entry.id   AF-A0A369CHA5-F1
#
_cell.length_a   1.000
_cell.length_b   1.000
_cell.length_c   1.000
_cell.angle_alpha   90.00
_cell.angle_beta   90.00
_cell.angle_gamma   90.00
#
_symmetry.space_group_name_H-M   'P 1'
#
loop_
_entity.id
_entity.type
_entity.pdbx_description
1 polymer ?
#
loop_
_entity_poly.entity_id
_entity_poly.type
_entity_poly.pdbx_seq_one_letter_code
_entity_poly.pdbx_strand_id
1 'polypeptide(L)'
;MPTKTPELTQIRNRCVVDADDFDWWLGEKAWSWQGLDRGDYGLSLDQAQLLYVCEDPVLWARAFMEEPDTGEPYNFWAYQQESVRAWFQDVIHQDGAEVGKTREIVALVLWGMCSGFGGSIQRPQVLVGAPQQTHLDEIIMAIEEHVGEAEGQGGRKPLINRFWLKPKKHPHYMMRFNGPTGLGRVYFRPAGYDGEAFRGVHVNAMSFMDEAAKIKNPVCWSEFHRALKPGCVQRIYSVPDGDNATEYYRMTQRAVANLPADRPGMRLFHWPKTLMPDPFWSEERDREFQRRYGGRDTPGYQRNVLGLHGQQENPVWPWALLQQNIRDVPEYRSVHLVADAARGDLHVSAYRVELVTTEGSRRSPQEHWLVDRDDDLAPFKAKDRTAVREAVRRLLREFITPPGPGRYWCGADLGFAKDPTELMVWREVGGELRRIARIHAKGLGYDVQCELIYCLDELLDFQPEWGIDFGNAGTAVVQMLQALDEYADAHYDERLTGFNFSASVDCIDEEGNVLEEPDQKTGDPKPVRKPAKEWATDVITLRLQRAGYAMPWDPDVIQHYSNHTAREGARNRIFSKDNDHTIDADRVALLRKVYSEQIGVADVFASGVQRRDVA
;
A
#
# COMPACT_ATOMS: atom_id res chain seq x y z
N MET A 1 -37.01 -8.42 -49.21
CA MET A 1 -36.30 -8.80 -47.97
C MET A 1 -35.56 -7.57 -47.48
N PRO A 2 -35.71 -7.13 -46.22
CA PRO A 2 -34.92 -6.02 -45.71
C PRO A 2 -33.45 -6.45 -45.77
N THR A 3 -32.59 -5.64 -46.37
CA THR A 3 -31.14 -5.83 -46.38
C THR A 3 -30.65 -5.88 -44.93
N LYS A 4 -30.20 -7.06 -44.48
CA LYS A 4 -29.62 -7.24 -43.14
C LYS A 4 -28.45 -6.28 -42.98
N THR A 5 -28.37 -5.60 -41.84
CA THR A 5 -27.29 -4.65 -41.58
C THR A 5 -25.96 -5.40 -41.41
N PRO A 6 -24.80 -4.75 -41.65
CA PRO A 6 -23.49 -5.39 -41.50
C PRO A 6 -23.25 -5.98 -40.11
N GLU A 7 -23.78 -5.36 -39.05
CA GLU A 7 -23.65 -5.81 -37.66
C GLU A 7 -24.36 -7.15 -37.44
N LEU A 8 -25.60 -7.27 -37.93
CA LEU A 8 -26.39 -8.49 -37.80
C LEU A 8 -25.78 -9.65 -38.58
N THR A 9 -25.15 -9.33 -39.72
CA THR A 9 -24.39 -10.32 -40.49
C THR A 9 -23.20 -10.82 -39.69
N GLN A 10 -22.46 -9.92 -39.03
CA GLN A 10 -21.30 -10.28 -38.21
C GLN A 10 -21.67 -11.09 -36.96
N ILE A 11 -22.72 -10.68 -36.24
CA ILE A 11 -23.25 -11.42 -35.08
C ILE A 11 -23.62 -12.86 -35.46
N ARG A 12 -24.32 -13.03 -36.59
CA ARG A 12 -24.71 -14.35 -37.11
C ARG A 12 -23.51 -15.17 -37.54
N ASN A 13 -22.58 -14.59 -38.30
CA ASN A 13 -21.39 -15.29 -38.79
C ASN A 13 -20.48 -15.78 -37.67
N ARG A 14 -20.48 -15.08 -36.53
CA ARG A 14 -19.68 -15.41 -35.35
C ARG A 14 -20.44 -16.20 -34.28
N CYS A 15 -21.68 -16.59 -34.55
CA CYS A 15 -22.53 -17.38 -33.64
C CYS A 15 -22.51 -16.85 -32.21
N VAL A 16 -22.64 -15.53 -32.03
CA VAL A 16 -22.45 -14.87 -30.73
C VAL A 16 -23.65 -15.07 -29.79
N VAL A 17 -24.85 -15.18 -30.35
CA VAL A 17 -26.10 -15.28 -29.60
C VAL A 17 -26.42 -16.74 -29.34
N ASP A 18 -26.30 -17.15 -28.08
CA ASP A 18 -26.85 -18.41 -27.60
C ASP A 18 -28.37 -18.27 -27.41
N ALA A 19 -29.12 -19.31 -27.79
CA ALA A 19 -30.58 -19.25 -27.80
C ALA A 19 -31.17 -19.24 -26.38
N ASP A 20 -30.60 -20.04 -25.47
CA ASP A 20 -31.10 -20.17 -24.10
C ASP A 20 -30.77 -18.89 -23.31
N ASP A 21 -29.56 -18.35 -23.47
CA ASP A 21 -29.16 -17.10 -22.82
C ASP A 21 -29.98 -15.90 -23.36
N PHE A 22 -30.27 -15.88 -24.66
CA PHE A 22 -31.08 -14.81 -25.26
C PHE A 22 -32.55 -14.88 -24.80
N ASP A 23 -33.14 -16.08 -24.74
CA ASP A 23 -34.49 -16.26 -24.21
C ASP A 23 -34.57 -15.89 -22.72
N TRP A 24 -33.53 -16.19 -21.93
CA TRP A 24 -33.42 -15.72 -20.54
C TRP A 24 -33.39 -14.19 -20.47
N TRP A 25 -32.58 -13.53 -21.29
CA TRP A 25 -32.51 -12.07 -21.35
C TRP A 25 -33.84 -11.43 -21.79
N LEU A 26 -34.56 -12.03 -22.74
CA LEU A 26 -35.91 -11.60 -23.09
C LEU A 26 -36.86 -11.70 -21.90
N GLY A 27 -36.76 -12.78 -21.13
CA GLY A 27 -37.53 -12.99 -19.89
C GLY A 27 -37.33 -11.87 -18.87
N GLU A 28 -36.09 -11.45 -18.62
CA GLU A 28 -35.74 -10.34 -17.72
C GLU A 28 -36.37 -9.00 -18.16
N LYS A 29 -36.52 -8.78 -19.47
CA LYS A 29 -37.20 -7.59 -20.03
C LYS A 29 -38.73 -7.76 -20.12
N ALA A 30 -39.28 -8.89 -19.69
CA ALA A 30 -40.66 -9.31 -19.89
C ALA A 30 -41.09 -9.32 -21.38
N TRP A 31 -40.17 -9.71 -22.26
CA TRP A 31 -40.38 -9.84 -23.70
C TRP A 31 -40.50 -11.32 -24.12
N SER A 32 -41.02 -11.55 -25.32
CA SER A 32 -41.07 -12.87 -25.97
C SER A 32 -40.66 -12.75 -27.42
N TRP A 33 -40.02 -13.78 -27.98
CA TRP A 33 -39.64 -13.75 -29.40
C TRP A 33 -40.88 -13.68 -30.31
N GLN A 34 -42.01 -14.29 -29.94
CA GLN A 34 -43.26 -14.17 -30.69
C GLN A 34 -43.79 -12.74 -30.68
N GLY A 35 -43.69 -12.05 -29.54
CA GLY A 35 -44.07 -10.64 -29.45
C GLY A 35 -43.16 -9.73 -30.26
N LEU A 36 -41.85 -10.02 -30.33
CA LEU A 36 -40.91 -9.33 -31.21
C LEU A 36 -41.23 -9.53 -32.69
N ASP A 37 -41.61 -10.75 -33.09
CA ASP A 37 -42.00 -11.05 -34.48
C ASP A 37 -43.30 -10.35 -34.90
N ARG A 38 -44.25 -10.19 -33.95
CA ARG A 38 -45.46 -9.38 -34.15
C ARG A 38 -45.22 -7.87 -34.09
N GLY A 39 -44.07 -7.43 -33.59
CA GLY A 39 -43.74 -6.01 -33.41
C GLY A 39 -44.32 -5.38 -32.14
N ASP A 40 -44.76 -6.18 -31.16
CA ASP A 40 -45.45 -5.75 -29.94
C ASP A 40 -44.60 -4.78 -29.08
N TYR A 41 -43.26 -4.85 -29.20
CA TYR A 41 -42.30 -4.09 -28.38
C TYR A 41 -41.63 -2.92 -29.12
N GLY A 42 -42.04 -2.63 -30.36
CA GLY A 42 -41.46 -1.53 -31.15
C GLY A 42 -40.03 -1.79 -31.67
N LEU A 43 -39.55 -3.04 -31.59
CA LEU A 43 -38.29 -3.50 -32.15
C LEU A 43 -38.45 -4.91 -32.74
N SER A 44 -37.68 -5.22 -33.78
CA SER A 44 -37.65 -6.54 -34.40
C SER A 44 -36.77 -7.53 -33.62
N LEU A 45 -36.91 -8.82 -33.90
CA LEU A 45 -36.03 -9.87 -33.33
C LEU A 45 -34.54 -9.59 -33.59
N ASP A 46 -34.19 -9.18 -34.81
CA ASP A 46 -32.82 -8.83 -35.18
C ASP A 46 -32.32 -7.61 -34.35
N GLN A 47 -33.17 -6.60 -34.13
CA GLN A 47 -32.83 -5.45 -33.29
C GLN A 47 -32.67 -5.84 -31.81
N ALA A 48 -33.50 -6.75 -31.30
CA ALA A 48 -33.36 -7.29 -29.95
C ALA A 48 -32.03 -8.03 -29.76
N GLN A 49 -31.63 -8.86 -30.73
CA GLN A 49 -30.34 -9.56 -30.69
C GLN A 49 -29.15 -8.60 -30.70
N LEU A 50 -29.21 -7.53 -31.50
CA LEU A 50 -28.18 -6.50 -31.48
C LEU A 50 -28.13 -5.77 -30.12
N LEU A 51 -29.29 -5.48 -29.52
CA LEU A 51 -29.36 -4.86 -28.20
C LEU A 51 -28.76 -5.77 -27.13
N TYR A 52 -29.14 -7.05 -27.10
CA TYR A 52 -28.57 -8.06 -26.21
C TYR A 52 -27.04 -8.12 -26.29
N VAL A 53 -26.49 -8.17 -27.50
CA VAL A 53 -25.03 -8.14 -27.72
C VAL A 53 -24.41 -6.82 -27.27
N CYS A 54 -25.08 -5.68 -27.45
CA CYS A 54 -24.58 -4.38 -27.01
C CYS A 54 -24.64 -4.17 -25.50
N GLU A 55 -25.52 -4.86 -24.77
CA GLU A 55 -25.63 -4.77 -23.31
C GLU A 55 -24.53 -5.57 -22.58
N ASP A 56 -23.96 -6.62 -23.20
CA ASP A 56 -22.88 -7.43 -22.61
C ASP A 56 -21.51 -7.14 -23.28
N PRO A 57 -20.51 -6.58 -22.55
CA PRO A 57 -19.18 -6.30 -23.10
C PRO A 57 -18.45 -7.53 -23.65
N VAL A 58 -18.67 -8.72 -23.10
CA VAL A 58 -18.03 -9.97 -23.56
C VAL A 58 -18.58 -10.37 -24.92
N LEU A 59 -19.91 -10.34 -25.07
CA LEU A 59 -20.57 -10.65 -26.34
C LEU A 59 -20.25 -9.61 -27.40
N TRP A 60 -20.23 -8.33 -27.03
CA TRP A 60 -19.87 -7.24 -27.92
C TRP A 60 -18.45 -7.38 -28.46
N ALA A 61 -17.47 -7.66 -27.60
CA ALA A 61 -16.09 -7.86 -28.02
C ALA A 61 -15.96 -9.04 -29.00
N ARG A 62 -16.57 -10.19 -28.68
CA ARG A 62 -16.62 -11.34 -29.59
C ARG A 62 -17.27 -10.99 -30.93
N ALA A 63 -18.33 -10.19 -30.91
CA ALA A 63 -19.03 -9.78 -32.13
C ALA A 63 -18.19 -8.84 -32.99
N PHE A 64 -17.53 -7.82 -32.42
CA PHE A 64 -17.04 -6.68 -33.19
C PHE A 64 -15.52 -6.46 -33.16
N MET A 65 -14.78 -7.17 -32.30
CA MET A 65 -13.32 -7.10 -32.23
C MET A 65 -12.68 -8.38 -32.77
N GLU A 66 -11.42 -8.30 -33.17
CA GLU A 66 -10.65 -9.41 -33.76
C GLU A 66 -9.32 -9.54 -33.03
N GLU A 67 -8.86 -10.77 -32.78
CA GLU A 67 -7.52 -11.02 -32.28
C GLU A 67 -6.48 -10.43 -33.26
N PRO A 68 -5.54 -9.58 -32.81
CA PRO A 68 -4.51 -9.00 -33.67
C PRO A 68 -3.71 -10.06 -34.45
N ASP A 69 -3.34 -11.15 -33.76
CA ASP A 69 -2.43 -12.15 -34.31
C ASP A 69 -3.10 -13.14 -35.26
N THR A 70 -4.37 -13.49 -35.01
CA THR A 70 -5.06 -14.57 -35.76
C THR A 70 -6.21 -14.06 -36.62
N GLY A 71 -6.74 -12.87 -36.34
CA GLY A 71 -7.96 -12.35 -36.96
C GLY A 71 -9.25 -13.05 -36.49
N GLU A 72 -9.16 -14.00 -35.56
CA GLU A 72 -10.31 -14.69 -34.99
C GLU A 72 -11.16 -13.75 -34.12
N PRO A 73 -12.43 -14.09 -33.81
CA PRO A 73 -13.23 -13.32 -32.86
C PRO A 73 -12.52 -13.11 -31.53
N TYR A 74 -12.56 -11.89 -31.01
CA TYR A 74 -11.90 -11.54 -29.75
C TYR A 74 -12.56 -12.27 -28.58
N ASN A 75 -11.87 -13.24 -28.00
CA ASN A 75 -12.43 -14.09 -26.96
C ASN A 75 -11.71 -13.88 -25.62
N PHE A 76 -12.52 -13.76 -24.57
CA PHE A 76 -12.04 -13.74 -23.19
C PHE A 76 -11.93 -15.15 -22.63
N TRP A 77 -10.84 -15.42 -21.90
CA TRP A 77 -10.75 -16.62 -21.09
C TRP A 77 -11.82 -16.62 -20.01
N ALA A 78 -12.23 -17.81 -19.54
CA ALA A 78 -13.32 -17.94 -18.58
C ALA A 78 -13.13 -17.07 -17.33
N TYR A 79 -11.91 -16.99 -16.80
CA TYR A 79 -11.59 -16.17 -15.63
C TYR A 79 -11.68 -14.66 -15.87
N GLN A 80 -11.62 -14.21 -17.12
CA GLN A 80 -11.70 -12.78 -17.47
C GLN A 80 -13.14 -12.29 -17.60
N GLN A 81 -14.05 -13.16 -18.06
CA GLN A 81 -15.43 -12.79 -18.39
C GLN A 81 -16.17 -12.19 -17.19
N GLU A 82 -15.91 -12.70 -15.99
CA GLU A 82 -16.53 -12.19 -14.77
C GLU A 82 -16.14 -10.73 -14.49
N SER A 83 -14.86 -10.41 -14.58
CA SER A 83 -14.37 -9.04 -14.40
C SER A 83 -14.92 -8.09 -15.45
N VAL A 84 -14.88 -8.50 -16.73
CA VAL A 84 -15.39 -7.72 -17.86
C VAL A 84 -16.89 -7.43 -17.69
N ARG A 85 -17.68 -8.41 -17.21
CA ARG A 85 -19.12 -8.23 -16.93
C ARG A 85 -19.39 -7.41 -15.66
N ALA A 86 -18.47 -7.37 -14.71
CA ALA A 86 -18.52 -6.49 -13.54
C ALA A 86 -18.13 -5.03 -13.87
N TRP A 87 -18.41 -4.55 -15.09
CA TRP A 87 -18.03 -3.21 -15.57
C TRP A 87 -18.67 -2.08 -14.77
N PHE A 88 -19.76 -2.34 -14.05
CA PHE A 88 -20.50 -1.36 -13.26
C PHE A 88 -20.03 -1.30 -11.78
N GLN A 89 -18.99 -2.06 -11.41
CA GLN A 89 -18.42 -2.06 -10.05
C GLN A 89 -17.00 -1.50 -10.06
N ASP A 90 -16.62 -0.88 -8.94
CA ASP A 90 -15.23 -0.55 -8.68
C ASP A 90 -14.42 -1.85 -8.49
N VAL A 91 -13.32 -1.99 -9.22
CA VAL A 91 -12.48 -3.19 -9.17
C VAL A 91 -11.01 -2.86 -8.95
N ILE A 92 -10.32 -3.80 -8.31
CA ILE A 92 -8.87 -3.83 -8.27
C ILE A 92 -8.37 -5.23 -8.65
N HIS A 93 -7.37 -5.23 -9.53
CA HIS A 93 -6.70 -6.42 -10.03
C HIS A 93 -5.35 -6.57 -9.35
N GLN A 94 -5.19 -7.67 -8.60
CA GLN A 94 -3.93 -8.10 -8.01
C GLN A 94 -3.42 -9.32 -8.78
N ASP A 95 -2.76 -9.08 -9.91
CA ASP A 95 -2.61 -10.11 -10.95
C ASP A 95 -1.15 -10.49 -11.23
N GLY A 96 -0.95 -11.66 -11.84
CA GLY A 96 0.32 -12.02 -12.47
C GLY A 96 0.59 -11.21 -13.75
N ALA A 97 1.79 -11.32 -14.28
CA ALA A 97 2.17 -10.69 -15.54
C ALA A 97 1.48 -11.36 -16.74
N GLU A 98 1.14 -10.58 -17.77
CA GLU A 98 0.62 -11.05 -19.08
C GLU A 98 -0.67 -11.91 -19.01
N VAL A 99 -1.50 -11.76 -17.98
CA VAL A 99 -2.77 -12.51 -17.83
C VAL A 99 -3.96 -11.86 -18.56
N GLY A 100 -3.69 -10.89 -19.44
CA GLY A 100 -4.69 -10.22 -20.28
C GLY A 100 -5.42 -9.05 -19.62
N LYS A 101 -4.78 -8.31 -18.70
CA LYS A 101 -5.32 -7.06 -18.13
C LYS A 101 -5.61 -6.01 -19.20
N THR A 102 -4.64 -5.74 -20.08
CA THR A 102 -4.78 -4.79 -21.19
C THR A 102 -5.93 -5.15 -22.14
N ARG A 103 -6.19 -6.45 -22.34
CA ARG A 103 -7.31 -6.94 -23.17
C ARG A 103 -8.65 -6.47 -22.64
N GLU A 104 -8.85 -6.55 -21.33
CA GLU A 104 -10.05 -6.04 -20.67
C GLU A 104 -10.19 -4.52 -20.83
N ILE A 105 -9.12 -3.75 -20.58
CA ILE A 105 -9.13 -2.29 -20.69
C ILE A 105 -9.57 -1.86 -22.11
N VAL A 106 -8.93 -2.42 -23.13
CA VAL A 106 -9.19 -2.09 -24.54
C VAL A 106 -10.64 -2.41 -24.91
N ALA A 107 -11.13 -3.59 -24.53
CA ALA A 107 -12.49 -4.01 -24.82
C ALA A 107 -13.54 -3.14 -24.12
N LEU A 108 -13.35 -2.81 -22.84
CA LEU A 108 -14.29 -1.96 -22.09
C LEU A 108 -14.31 -0.53 -22.63
N VAL A 109 -13.15 0.01 -23.05
CA VAL A 109 -13.09 1.31 -23.72
C VAL A 109 -13.87 1.29 -25.03
N LEU A 110 -13.58 0.33 -25.91
CA LEU A 110 -14.24 0.24 -27.21
C LEU A 110 -15.74 -0.03 -27.09
N TRP A 111 -16.13 -1.02 -26.28
CA TRP A 111 -17.52 -1.32 -26.00
C TRP A 111 -18.25 -0.10 -25.42
N GLY A 112 -17.69 0.53 -24.40
CA GLY A 112 -18.28 1.69 -23.74
C GLY A 112 -18.47 2.86 -24.69
N MET A 113 -17.49 3.13 -25.56
CA MET A 113 -17.56 4.23 -26.54
C MET A 113 -18.50 3.93 -27.72
N CYS A 114 -18.57 2.67 -28.18
CA CYS A 114 -19.38 2.28 -29.33
C CYS A 114 -20.83 1.92 -28.99
N SER A 115 -21.12 1.52 -27.74
CA SER A 115 -22.47 1.18 -27.27
C SER A 115 -23.06 2.21 -26.30
N GLY A 116 -22.24 3.09 -25.72
CA GLY A 116 -22.66 3.94 -24.60
C GLY A 116 -22.82 3.16 -23.29
N PHE A 117 -21.99 2.14 -23.07
CA PHE A 117 -22.10 1.19 -21.95
C PHE A 117 -23.48 0.49 -21.93
N GLY A 118 -23.81 -0.17 -23.04
CA GLY A 118 -25.14 -0.77 -23.25
C GLY A 118 -26.27 0.26 -23.30
N GLY A 119 -25.98 1.49 -23.74
CA GLY A 119 -26.93 2.60 -23.75
C GLY A 119 -27.12 3.31 -22.40
N SER A 120 -26.47 2.84 -21.33
CA SER A 120 -26.66 3.35 -19.96
C SER A 120 -26.07 4.74 -19.74
N ILE A 121 -25.06 5.14 -20.51
CA ILE A 121 -24.31 6.39 -20.28
C ILE A 121 -24.34 7.28 -21.53
N GLN A 122 -24.86 8.50 -21.33
CA GLN A 122 -24.85 9.55 -22.35
C GLN A 122 -23.49 10.26 -22.40
N ARG A 123 -22.99 10.49 -23.62
CA ARG A 123 -21.71 11.18 -23.90
C ARG A 123 -20.58 10.68 -22.97
N PRO A 124 -20.25 9.38 -23.00
CA PRO A 124 -19.40 8.77 -22.01
C PRO A 124 -17.97 9.35 -22.06
N GLN A 125 -17.43 9.68 -20.89
CA GLN A 125 -16.09 10.19 -20.71
C GLN A 125 -15.30 9.19 -19.88
N VAL A 126 -14.15 8.74 -20.40
CA VAL A 126 -13.30 7.72 -19.80
C VAL A 126 -11.89 8.25 -19.58
N LEU A 127 -11.27 7.92 -18.45
CA LEU A 127 -9.87 8.23 -18.14
C LEU A 127 -9.04 6.94 -18.16
N VAL A 128 -7.97 6.90 -18.92
CA VAL A 128 -6.94 5.85 -18.85
C VAL A 128 -5.66 6.50 -18.31
N GLY A 129 -5.34 6.17 -17.08
CA GLY A 129 -4.13 6.58 -16.38
C GLY A 129 -3.10 5.46 -16.36
N ALA A 130 -1.82 5.84 -16.35
CA ALA A 130 -0.70 4.94 -16.09
C ALA A 130 0.49 5.76 -15.58
N PRO A 131 1.52 5.17 -14.94
CA PRO A 131 2.70 5.89 -14.46
C PRO A 131 3.38 6.76 -15.52
N GLN A 132 3.54 6.24 -16.73
CA GLN A 132 4.29 6.85 -17.82
C GLN A 132 3.51 6.79 -19.13
N GLN A 133 3.87 7.65 -20.09
CA GLN A 133 3.23 7.71 -21.41
C GLN A 133 3.42 6.42 -22.20
N THR A 134 4.58 5.76 -22.06
CA THR A 134 4.90 4.50 -22.73
C THR A 134 3.90 3.39 -22.42
N HIS A 135 3.42 3.29 -21.18
CA HIS A 135 2.38 2.32 -20.81
C HIS A 135 1.03 2.64 -21.48
N LEU A 136 0.72 3.92 -21.66
CA LEU A 136 -0.49 4.35 -22.36
C LEU A 136 -0.40 4.13 -23.87
N ASP A 137 0.79 4.27 -24.44
CA ASP A 137 1.01 4.11 -25.87
C ASP A 137 0.63 2.69 -26.32
N GLU A 138 0.93 1.65 -25.52
CA GLU A 138 0.50 0.28 -25.78
C GLU A 138 -1.04 0.13 -25.86
N ILE A 139 -1.77 0.75 -24.93
CA ILE A 139 -3.23 0.75 -24.93
C ILE A 139 -3.78 1.55 -26.12
N ILE A 140 -3.17 2.70 -26.42
CA ILE A 140 -3.54 3.56 -27.55
C ILE A 140 -3.38 2.80 -28.86
N MET A 141 -2.23 2.16 -29.07
CA MET A 141 -1.94 1.38 -30.28
C MET A 141 -2.89 0.19 -30.43
N ALA A 142 -3.18 -0.53 -29.35
CA ALA A 142 -4.14 -1.65 -29.38
C ALA A 142 -5.56 -1.18 -29.77
N ILE A 143 -6.01 -0.02 -29.27
CA ILE A 143 -7.29 0.56 -29.69
C ILE A 143 -7.24 0.99 -31.16
N GLU A 144 -6.16 1.64 -31.60
CA GLU A 144 -5.96 2.07 -32.99
C GLU A 144 -5.98 0.89 -33.98
N GLU A 145 -5.41 -0.24 -33.60
CA GLU A 145 -5.45 -1.48 -34.37
C GLU A 145 -6.89 -2.00 -34.55
N HIS A 146 -7.67 -2.09 -33.47
CA HIS A 146 -9.05 -2.55 -33.59
C HIS A 146 -9.92 -1.61 -34.42
N VAL A 147 -9.67 -0.29 -34.39
CA VAL A 147 -10.41 0.66 -35.24
C VAL A 147 -9.86 0.77 -36.66
N GLY A 148 -8.76 0.08 -36.99
CA GLY A 148 -8.15 0.09 -38.33
C GLY A 148 -7.39 1.37 -38.67
N GLU A 149 -6.93 2.11 -37.66
CA GLU A 149 -6.19 3.38 -37.83
C GLU A 149 -4.73 3.27 -37.39
N ALA A 150 -4.29 2.08 -36.96
CA ALA A 150 -2.88 1.79 -36.69
C ALA A 150 -2.01 1.96 -37.96
N GLU A 151 -0.74 2.29 -37.74
CA GLU A 151 0.23 2.47 -38.83
C GLU A 151 0.32 1.19 -39.69
N GLY A 152 0.26 1.34 -41.01
CA GLY A 152 0.28 0.21 -41.94
C GLY A 152 -1.08 -0.47 -42.21
N GLN A 153 -2.16 -0.09 -41.52
CA GLN A 153 -3.50 -0.69 -41.71
C GLN A 153 -4.43 0.08 -42.67
N GLY A 154 -3.87 1.02 -43.46
CA GLY A 154 -4.60 1.87 -44.41
C GLY A 154 -5.33 1.08 -45.51
N GLY A 155 -6.49 0.52 -45.18
CA GLY A 155 -7.30 -0.33 -46.07
C GLY A 155 -8.28 -1.23 -45.33
N ARG A 156 -8.01 -1.61 -44.08
CA ARG A 156 -8.96 -2.35 -43.23
C ARG A 156 -9.90 -1.35 -42.57
N LYS A 157 -11.22 -1.50 -42.77
CA LYS A 157 -12.25 -0.68 -42.11
C LYS A 157 -13.19 -1.57 -41.28
N PRO A 158 -12.78 -1.95 -40.06
CA PRO A 158 -13.63 -2.70 -39.14
C PRO A 158 -14.93 -1.93 -38.88
N LEU A 159 -16.01 -2.64 -38.50
CA LEU A 159 -17.31 -1.97 -38.26
C LEU A 159 -17.22 -0.87 -37.21
N ILE A 160 -16.32 -1.02 -36.22
CA ILE A 160 -16.13 -0.05 -35.15
C ILE A 160 -15.50 1.27 -35.62
N ASN A 161 -14.79 1.28 -36.77
CA ASN A 161 -14.18 2.48 -37.35
C ASN A 161 -15.21 3.59 -37.61
N ARG A 162 -16.47 3.25 -37.89
CA ARG A 162 -17.53 4.24 -38.15
C ARG A 162 -17.78 5.19 -36.97
N PHE A 163 -17.49 4.74 -35.75
CA PHE A 163 -17.69 5.52 -34.54
C PHE A 163 -16.46 6.39 -34.27
N TRP A 164 -15.29 6.02 -34.80
CA TRP A 164 -14.04 6.72 -34.56
C TRP A 164 -14.03 8.12 -35.19
N LEU A 165 -13.50 9.08 -34.45
CA LEU A 165 -13.20 10.42 -34.95
C LEU A 165 -11.72 10.71 -34.74
N LYS A 166 -11.16 11.56 -35.62
CA LYS A 166 -9.75 11.98 -35.53
C LYS A 166 -9.37 12.38 -34.10
N PRO A 167 -8.35 11.77 -33.50
CA PRO A 167 -7.95 12.04 -32.11
C PRO A 167 -7.24 13.40 -31.98
N LYS A 168 -7.17 13.92 -30.76
CA LYS A 168 -6.29 15.04 -30.39
C LYS A 168 -5.02 14.46 -29.77
N LYS A 169 -3.85 14.74 -30.35
CA LYS A 169 -2.57 14.18 -29.87
C LYS A 169 -1.85 15.04 -28.83
N HIS A 170 -1.90 16.37 -28.95
CA HIS A 170 -1.16 17.30 -28.07
C HIS A 170 -2.09 18.17 -27.19
N PRO A 171 -1.71 18.52 -25.95
CA PRO A 171 -0.49 18.08 -25.24
C PRO A 171 -0.56 16.64 -24.72
N HIS A 172 -1.76 16.09 -24.57
CA HIS A 172 -2.00 14.70 -24.20
C HIS A 172 -3.00 14.05 -25.15
N TYR A 173 -2.88 12.74 -25.36
CA TYR A 173 -3.74 11.99 -26.26
C TYR A 173 -5.20 11.99 -25.77
N MET A 174 -6.12 12.16 -26.71
CA MET A 174 -7.55 12.06 -26.47
C MET A 174 -8.23 11.48 -27.71
N MET A 175 -8.87 10.32 -27.53
CA MET A 175 -9.70 9.70 -28.56
C MET A 175 -11.13 10.21 -28.46
N ARG A 176 -11.81 10.23 -29.60
CA ARG A 176 -13.19 10.72 -29.72
C ARG A 176 -14.00 9.72 -30.51
N PHE A 177 -15.19 9.41 -30.00
CA PHE A 177 -16.11 8.47 -30.63
C PHE A 177 -17.48 9.10 -30.77
N ASN A 178 -18.11 8.99 -31.95
CA ASN A 178 -19.48 9.39 -32.18
C ASN A 178 -20.41 8.17 -32.09
N GLY A 179 -20.62 7.69 -30.86
CA GLY A 179 -21.46 6.54 -30.55
C GLY A 179 -22.97 6.88 -30.56
N PRO A 180 -23.83 5.87 -30.32
CA PRO A 180 -25.29 6.04 -30.31
C PRO A 180 -25.79 6.97 -29.18
N THR A 181 -25.03 7.10 -28.10
CA THR A 181 -25.36 7.98 -26.95
C THR A 181 -24.64 9.34 -27.01
N GLY A 182 -24.11 9.70 -28.18
CA GLY A 182 -23.45 10.97 -28.45
C GLY A 182 -21.92 10.91 -28.41
N LEU A 183 -21.28 12.08 -28.36
CA LEU A 183 -19.82 12.22 -28.43
C LEU A 183 -19.15 11.71 -27.15
N GLY A 184 -18.56 10.52 -27.23
CA GLY A 184 -17.69 9.94 -26.22
C GLY A 184 -16.25 10.42 -26.31
N ARG A 185 -15.54 10.43 -25.18
CA ARG A 185 -14.13 10.87 -25.08
C ARG A 185 -13.34 9.94 -24.17
N VAL A 186 -12.15 9.56 -24.63
CA VAL A 186 -11.18 8.80 -23.83
C VAL A 186 -9.94 9.65 -23.64
N TYR A 187 -9.62 9.94 -22.39
CA TYR A 187 -8.48 10.76 -21.98
C TYR A 187 -7.33 9.83 -21.56
N PHE A 188 -6.17 9.93 -22.19
CA PHE A 188 -4.97 9.20 -21.79
C PHE A 188 -4.05 10.15 -21.05
N ARG A 189 -3.74 9.86 -19.78
CA ARG A 189 -2.97 10.77 -18.92
C ARG A 189 -1.88 10.03 -18.16
N PRO A 190 -0.60 10.31 -18.42
CA PRO A 190 0.46 9.77 -17.60
C PRO A 190 0.44 10.45 -16.24
N ALA A 191 0.50 9.67 -15.16
CA ALA A 191 0.55 10.21 -13.80
C ALA A 191 1.79 11.08 -13.59
N GLY A 192 2.93 10.69 -14.17
CA GLY A 192 4.19 11.39 -13.96
C GLY A 192 4.61 11.35 -12.49
N TYR A 193 5.19 12.45 -12.00
CA TYR A 193 5.69 12.53 -10.63
C TYR A 193 4.59 12.84 -9.60
N ASP A 194 3.64 13.73 -9.92
CA ASP A 194 2.66 14.28 -8.97
C ASP A 194 1.20 14.24 -9.46
N GLY A 195 0.91 13.60 -10.61
CA GLY A 195 -0.44 13.52 -11.15
C GLY A 195 -0.91 14.78 -11.88
N GLU A 196 -0.04 15.74 -12.20
CA GLU A 196 -0.42 17.01 -12.85
C GLU A 196 -1.28 16.82 -14.11
N ALA A 197 -1.01 15.78 -14.91
CA ALA A 197 -1.76 15.54 -16.14
C ALA A 197 -3.24 15.18 -15.92
N PHE A 198 -3.61 14.73 -14.71
CA PHE A 198 -5.01 14.48 -14.35
C PHE A 198 -5.78 15.77 -14.07
N ARG A 199 -5.11 16.89 -13.78
CA ARG A 199 -5.75 18.16 -13.44
C ARG A 199 -6.62 18.66 -14.60
N GLY A 200 -7.85 19.06 -14.26
CA GLY A 200 -8.84 19.56 -15.23
C GLY A 200 -9.50 18.49 -16.09
N VAL A 201 -9.18 17.21 -15.88
CA VAL A 201 -9.95 16.09 -16.43
C VAL A 201 -11.09 15.78 -15.46
N HIS A 202 -12.31 15.60 -15.98
CA HIS A 202 -13.46 15.17 -15.18
C HIS A 202 -14.30 14.17 -15.98
N VAL A 203 -14.21 12.90 -15.62
CA VAL A 203 -14.84 11.77 -16.34
C VAL A 203 -16.06 11.26 -15.60
N ASN A 204 -17.09 10.82 -16.33
CA ASN A 204 -18.38 10.40 -15.77
C ASN A 204 -18.66 8.90 -15.90
N ALA A 205 -17.95 8.18 -16.77
CA ALA A 205 -18.28 6.80 -17.09
C ALA A 205 -17.37 5.83 -16.35
N MET A 206 -16.08 5.85 -16.69
CA MET A 206 -15.13 4.88 -16.17
C MET A 206 -13.71 5.46 -16.10
N SER A 207 -12.92 4.99 -15.16
CA SER A 207 -11.49 5.24 -15.09
C SER A 207 -10.70 3.95 -14.96
N PHE A 208 -9.53 3.95 -15.58
CA PHE A 208 -8.56 2.87 -15.55
C PHE A 208 -7.25 3.42 -15.00
N MET A 209 -6.61 2.69 -14.09
CA MET A 209 -5.21 2.92 -13.74
C MET A 209 -4.42 1.66 -14.04
N ASP A 210 -3.60 1.69 -15.10
CA ASP A 210 -2.69 0.59 -15.43
C ASP A 210 -1.34 0.76 -14.74
N GLU A 211 -0.63 -0.35 -14.54
CA GLU A 211 0.65 -0.40 -13.82
C GLU A 211 0.63 0.32 -12.44
N ALA A 212 -0.48 0.18 -11.71
CA ALA A 212 -0.76 0.92 -10.48
C ALA A 212 0.27 0.73 -9.35
N ALA A 213 0.87 -0.46 -9.20
CA ALA A 213 1.90 -0.73 -8.19
C ALA A 213 3.15 0.15 -8.37
N LYS A 214 3.40 0.64 -9.59
CA LYS A 214 4.53 1.52 -9.91
C LYS A 214 4.30 2.97 -9.50
N ILE A 215 3.08 3.35 -9.13
CA ILE A 215 2.77 4.70 -8.64
C ILE A 215 3.12 4.79 -7.17
N LYS A 216 4.28 5.38 -6.89
CA LYS A 216 4.82 5.52 -5.52
C LYS A 216 4.38 6.79 -4.81
N ASN A 217 4.14 7.87 -5.56
CA ASN A 217 3.73 9.14 -4.97
C ASN A 217 2.21 9.13 -4.68
N PRO A 218 1.77 9.26 -3.41
CA PRO A 218 0.34 9.30 -3.06
C PRO A 218 -0.40 10.49 -3.69
N VAL A 219 0.29 11.59 -4.03
CA VAL A 219 -0.34 12.75 -4.68
C VAL A 219 -0.95 12.35 -6.03
N CYS A 220 -0.31 11.46 -6.79
CA CYS A 220 -0.86 10.97 -8.05
C CYS A 220 -2.25 10.34 -7.89
N TRP A 221 -2.46 9.59 -6.80
CA TRP A 221 -3.74 8.97 -6.48
C TRP A 221 -4.80 10.01 -6.12
N SER A 222 -4.41 11.04 -5.33
CA SER A 222 -5.32 12.13 -5.00
C SER A 222 -5.80 12.87 -6.26
N GLU A 223 -4.91 13.15 -7.20
CA GLU A 223 -5.26 13.83 -8.45
C GLU A 223 -6.05 12.93 -9.40
N PHE A 224 -5.76 11.63 -9.43
CA PHE A 224 -6.55 10.65 -10.18
C PHE A 224 -7.99 10.58 -9.67
N HIS A 225 -8.20 10.45 -8.36
CA HIS A 225 -9.55 10.41 -7.78
C HIS A 225 -10.31 11.72 -7.96
N ARG A 226 -9.62 12.89 -7.91
CA ARG A 226 -10.23 14.21 -8.22
C ARG A 226 -10.73 14.33 -9.66
N ALA A 227 -10.21 13.51 -10.58
CA ALA A 227 -10.66 13.49 -11.96
C ALA A 227 -11.97 12.68 -12.16
N LEU A 228 -12.45 11.98 -11.14
CA LEU A 228 -13.64 11.12 -11.22
C LEU A 228 -14.87 11.87 -10.73
N LYS A 229 -15.93 11.93 -11.54
CA LYS A 229 -17.23 12.46 -11.11
C LYS A 229 -17.98 11.43 -10.25
N PRO A 230 -18.94 11.85 -9.41
CA PRO A 230 -19.82 10.92 -8.72
C PRO A 230 -20.47 9.91 -9.68
N GLY A 231 -20.41 8.63 -9.33
CA GLY A 231 -20.92 7.53 -10.17
C GLY A 231 -19.97 7.03 -11.26
N CYS A 232 -18.79 7.65 -11.44
CA CYS A 232 -17.74 7.09 -12.29
C CYS A 232 -17.18 5.82 -11.66
N VAL A 233 -17.16 4.73 -12.41
CA VAL A 233 -16.57 3.46 -11.97
C VAL A 233 -15.05 3.52 -12.11
N GLN A 234 -14.31 3.03 -11.11
CA GLN A 234 -12.84 2.94 -11.17
C GLN A 234 -12.35 1.50 -11.25
N ARG A 235 -11.36 1.26 -12.10
CA ARG A 235 -10.74 -0.05 -12.30
C ARG A 235 -9.22 0.09 -12.23
N ILE A 236 -8.58 -0.64 -11.32
CA ILE A 236 -7.15 -0.50 -11.02
C ILE A 236 -6.43 -1.81 -11.35
N TYR A 237 -5.33 -1.73 -12.10
CA TYR A 237 -4.62 -2.87 -12.68
C TYR A 237 -3.13 -2.80 -12.35
N SER A 238 -2.55 -3.93 -11.90
CA SER A 238 -1.10 -4.04 -11.82
C SER A 238 -0.61 -5.48 -11.67
N VAL A 239 0.72 -5.62 -11.76
CA VAL A 239 1.46 -6.74 -11.15
C VAL A 239 2.05 -6.20 -9.85
N PRO A 240 1.84 -6.87 -8.70
CA PRO A 240 2.47 -6.45 -7.46
C PRO A 240 3.99 -6.35 -7.57
N ASP A 241 4.60 -5.35 -6.93
CA ASP A 241 6.05 -5.19 -6.91
C ASP A 241 6.65 -5.35 -5.50
N GLY A 242 5.86 -5.91 -4.58
CA GLY A 242 6.19 -6.17 -3.18
C GLY A 242 6.51 -4.95 -2.34
N ASP A 243 6.19 -3.77 -2.87
CA ASP A 243 6.15 -2.55 -2.09
C ASP A 243 4.81 -2.38 -1.40
N ASN A 244 4.80 -2.84 -0.15
CA ASN A 244 3.61 -2.81 0.68
C ASN A 244 3.31 -1.39 1.21
N ALA A 245 4.11 -0.37 0.85
CA ALA A 245 3.87 1.03 1.20
C ALA A 245 3.00 1.79 0.19
N THR A 246 2.74 1.20 -0.97
CA THR A 246 1.98 1.85 -2.03
C THR A 246 0.49 1.93 -1.71
N GLU A 247 -0.17 2.97 -2.22
CA GLU A 247 -1.64 3.05 -2.15
C GLU A 247 -2.29 1.86 -2.86
N TYR A 248 -1.68 1.36 -3.94
CA TYR A 248 -2.11 0.13 -4.60
C TYR A 248 -2.16 -1.06 -3.63
N TYR A 249 -1.09 -1.31 -2.86
CA TYR A 249 -1.10 -2.35 -1.83
C TYR A 249 -2.25 -2.14 -0.83
N ARG A 250 -2.41 -0.92 -0.28
CA ARG A 250 -3.48 -0.61 0.68
C ARG A 250 -4.88 -0.86 0.10
N MET A 251 -5.11 -0.45 -1.14
CA MET A 251 -6.38 -0.70 -1.83
C MET A 251 -6.64 -2.21 -1.99
N THR A 252 -5.63 -3.01 -2.31
CA THR A 252 -5.81 -4.48 -2.38
C THR A 252 -6.11 -5.11 -1.02
N GLN A 253 -5.60 -4.57 0.09
CA GLN A 253 -5.92 -5.06 1.45
C GLN A 253 -7.35 -4.71 1.87
N ARG A 254 -7.90 -3.61 1.37
CA ARG A 254 -9.28 -3.17 1.64
C ARG A 254 -10.30 -3.81 0.70
N ALA A 255 -9.88 -4.30 -0.46
CA ALA A 255 -10.75 -4.90 -1.45
C ALA A 255 -11.25 -6.29 -1.04
N VAL A 256 -12.45 -6.64 -1.50
CA VAL A 256 -13.15 -7.86 -1.08
C VAL A 256 -13.32 -8.80 -2.27
N ALA A 257 -12.90 -10.04 -2.12
CA ALA A 257 -13.13 -11.08 -3.12
C ALA A 257 -14.65 -11.39 -3.21
N ASN A 258 -15.16 -11.56 -4.42
CA ASN A 258 -16.58 -11.84 -4.68
C ASN A 258 -17.56 -10.83 -4.07
N LEU A 259 -17.16 -9.55 -4.00
CA LEU A 259 -18.02 -8.48 -3.49
C LEU A 259 -19.31 -8.36 -4.34
N PRO A 260 -20.50 -8.51 -3.73
CA PRO A 260 -21.77 -8.31 -4.42
C PRO A 260 -21.93 -6.90 -5.02
N ALA A 261 -22.64 -6.80 -6.15
CA ALA A 261 -22.92 -5.57 -6.90
C ALA A 261 -23.54 -4.44 -6.08
N ASP A 262 -24.35 -4.78 -5.09
CA ASP A 262 -25.12 -3.87 -4.26
C ASP A 262 -24.36 -3.37 -3.02
N ARG A 263 -23.17 -3.92 -2.76
CA ARG A 263 -22.34 -3.56 -1.60
C ARG A 263 -21.31 -2.49 -1.97
N PRO A 264 -21.14 -1.44 -1.14
CA PRO A 264 -20.09 -0.45 -1.35
C PRO A 264 -18.71 -1.07 -1.11
N GLY A 265 -17.72 -0.68 -1.91
CA GLY A 265 -16.33 -1.13 -1.79
C GLY A 265 -15.74 -1.50 -3.15
N MET A 266 -14.48 -1.92 -3.13
CA MET A 266 -13.79 -2.41 -4.32
C MET A 266 -13.82 -3.94 -4.36
N ARG A 267 -14.21 -4.48 -5.50
CA ARG A 267 -14.14 -5.92 -5.75
C ARG A 267 -12.72 -6.32 -6.13
N LEU A 268 -12.18 -7.34 -5.47
CA LEU A 268 -10.86 -7.90 -5.76
C LEU A 268 -10.95 -8.99 -6.84
N PHE A 269 -10.19 -8.81 -7.92
CA PHE A 269 -9.86 -9.88 -8.86
C PHE A 269 -8.38 -10.25 -8.70
N HIS A 270 -8.11 -11.56 -8.77
CA HIS A 270 -6.76 -12.11 -8.67
C HIS A 270 -6.56 -13.15 -9.76
N TRP A 271 -5.81 -12.78 -10.80
CA TRP A 271 -5.50 -13.63 -11.93
C TRP A 271 -4.02 -14.01 -11.93
N PRO A 272 -3.65 -15.15 -11.30
CA PRO A 272 -2.34 -15.73 -11.48
C PRO A 272 -2.21 -16.32 -12.89
N LYS A 273 -0.97 -16.43 -13.39
CA LYS A 273 -0.67 -17.10 -14.67
C LYS A 273 -1.18 -18.55 -14.70
N THR A 274 -1.36 -19.19 -13.54
CA THR A 274 -1.87 -20.56 -13.42
C THR A 274 -3.30 -20.75 -13.94
N LEU A 275 -4.08 -19.67 -14.13
CA LEU A 275 -5.42 -19.73 -14.71
C LEU A 275 -5.43 -19.68 -16.24
N MET A 276 -4.32 -19.29 -16.86
CA MET A 276 -4.26 -19.21 -18.32
C MET A 276 -4.32 -20.62 -18.92
N PRO A 277 -4.96 -20.81 -20.08
CA PRO A 277 -4.95 -22.10 -20.76
C PRO A 277 -3.61 -22.35 -21.47
N ASP A 278 -3.45 -23.58 -21.98
CA ASP A 278 -2.39 -23.90 -22.94
C ASP A 278 -2.47 -22.97 -24.17
N PRO A 279 -1.33 -22.50 -24.74
CA PRO A 279 0.07 -22.80 -24.37
C PRO A 279 0.68 -21.85 -23.32
N PHE A 280 -0.11 -20.93 -22.75
CA PHE A 280 0.40 -19.90 -21.85
C PHE A 280 0.80 -20.48 -20.49
N TRP A 281 0.08 -21.50 -20.03
CA TRP A 281 0.39 -22.25 -18.82
C TRP A 281 0.40 -23.76 -19.05
N SER A 282 1.45 -24.41 -18.56
CA SER A 282 1.61 -25.87 -18.52
C SER A 282 2.62 -26.21 -17.42
N GLU A 283 2.73 -27.49 -17.03
CA GLU A 283 3.77 -27.91 -16.06
C GLU A 283 5.19 -27.59 -16.55
N GLU A 284 5.42 -27.66 -17.86
CA GLU A 284 6.73 -27.33 -18.45
C GLU A 284 7.04 -25.83 -18.30
N ARG A 285 6.05 -24.98 -18.60
CA ARG A 285 6.16 -23.52 -18.42
C ARG A 285 6.34 -23.14 -16.97
N ASP A 286 5.66 -23.81 -16.05
CA ASP A 286 5.85 -23.61 -14.62
C ASP A 286 7.30 -23.93 -14.19
N ARG A 287 7.86 -25.05 -14.62
CA ARG A 287 9.28 -25.38 -14.36
C ARG A 287 10.23 -24.36 -14.97
N GLU A 288 9.91 -23.82 -16.15
CA GLU A 288 10.67 -22.73 -16.76
C GLU A 288 10.64 -21.45 -15.91
N PHE A 289 9.46 -21.05 -15.42
CA PHE A 289 9.33 -19.89 -14.53
C PHE A 289 10.08 -20.10 -13.22
N GLN A 290 10.01 -21.30 -12.63
CA GLN A 290 10.79 -21.62 -11.43
C GLN A 290 12.29 -21.49 -11.67
N ARG A 291 12.81 -21.98 -12.82
CA ARG A 291 14.22 -21.79 -13.19
C ARG A 291 14.57 -20.31 -13.37
N ARG A 292 13.71 -19.55 -14.06
CA ARG A 292 13.93 -18.13 -14.35
C ARG A 292 13.96 -17.25 -13.10
N TYR A 293 13.05 -17.52 -12.16
CA TYR A 293 12.88 -16.72 -10.95
C TYR A 293 13.56 -17.31 -9.71
N GLY A 294 14.20 -18.48 -9.81
CA GLY A 294 14.95 -19.09 -8.70
C GLY A 294 14.10 -19.88 -7.69
N GLY A 295 12.91 -20.32 -8.07
CA GLY A 295 11.99 -21.12 -7.23
C GLY A 295 10.61 -20.49 -7.08
N ARG A 296 9.66 -21.23 -6.49
CA ARG A 296 8.29 -20.73 -6.27
C ARG A 296 8.17 -19.70 -5.16
N ASP A 297 9.05 -19.77 -4.17
CA ASP A 297 9.02 -18.91 -2.99
C ASP A 297 9.76 -17.60 -3.18
N THR A 298 10.36 -17.36 -4.35
CA THR A 298 11.08 -16.12 -4.62
C THR A 298 10.11 -14.98 -4.93
N PRO A 299 10.46 -13.72 -4.57
CA PRO A 299 9.63 -12.56 -4.90
C PRO A 299 9.30 -12.47 -6.39
N GLY A 300 10.26 -12.81 -7.26
CA GLY A 300 10.08 -12.82 -8.71
C GLY A 300 8.94 -13.74 -9.16
N TYR A 301 8.89 -14.97 -8.64
CA TYR A 301 7.82 -15.93 -8.98
C TYR A 301 6.49 -15.53 -8.34
N GLN A 302 6.50 -15.18 -7.05
CA GLN A 302 5.30 -14.77 -6.32
C GLN A 302 4.59 -13.61 -7.01
N ARG A 303 5.33 -12.59 -7.44
CA ARG A 303 4.77 -11.41 -8.10
C ARG A 303 4.37 -11.68 -9.54
N ASN A 304 5.30 -12.13 -10.37
CA ASN A 304 5.09 -12.20 -11.83
C ASN A 304 4.24 -13.39 -12.27
N VAL A 305 4.24 -14.49 -11.50
CA VAL A 305 3.50 -15.71 -11.84
C VAL A 305 2.23 -15.80 -11.00
N LEU A 306 2.38 -15.70 -9.68
CA LEU A 306 1.24 -15.89 -8.77
C LEU A 306 0.45 -14.60 -8.50
N GLY A 307 0.92 -13.41 -8.89
CA GLY A 307 0.20 -12.16 -8.62
C GLY A 307 0.09 -11.83 -7.12
N LEU A 308 1.04 -12.28 -6.31
CA LEU A 308 1.11 -12.01 -4.87
C LEU A 308 2.06 -10.84 -4.61
N HIS A 309 1.75 -10.00 -3.62
CA HIS A 309 2.65 -8.91 -3.22
C HIS A 309 4.05 -9.42 -2.86
N GLY A 310 4.14 -10.54 -2.15
CA GLY A 310 5.42 -11.06 -1.69
C GLY A 310 6.14 -10.07 -0.76
N GLN A 311 7.47 -10.08 -0.77
CA GLN A 311 8.32 -9.16 -0.01
C GLN A 311 9.24 -8.36 -0.94
N GLN A 312 9.79 -7.24 -0.51
CA GLN A 312 10.82 -6.46 -1.22
C GLN A 312 12.06 -7.30 -1.63
N GLU A 313 12.82 -6.81 -2.62
CA GLU A 313 14.15 -7.37 -2.92
C GLU A 313 15.18 -6.89 -1.88
N ASN A 314 16.00 -7.80 -1.36
CA ASN A 314 17.00 -7.53 -0.30
C ASN A 314 16.44 -6.85 0.98
N PRO A 315 15.37 -7.40 1.60
CA PRO A 315 14.86 -6.86 2.84
C PRO A 315 15.87 -7.08 3.96
N VAL A 316 16.05 -6.09 4.84
CA VAL A 316 16.85 -6.24 6.06
C VAL A 316 16.24 -7.32 6.96
N TRP A 317 14.91 -7.31 7.09
CA TRP A 317 14.15 -8.32 7.82
C TRP A 317 13.09 -8.95 6.91
N PRO A 318 13.34 -10.17 6.39
CA PRO A 318 12.36 -10.91 5.61
C PRO A 318 11.04 -11.12 6.36
N TRP A 319 9.93 -11.22 5.62
CA TRP A 319 8.61 -11.40 6.24
C TRP A 319 8.53 -12.62 7.17
N ALA A 320 9.16 -13.72 6.78
CA ALA A 320 9.19 -14.95 7.57
C ALA A 320 9.81 -14.76 8.97
N LEU A 321 10.75 -13.82 9.11
CA LEU A 321 11.37 -13.45 10.38
C LEU A 321 10.44 -12.53 11.21
N LEU A 322 9.84 -11.52 10.56
CA LEU A 322 8.93 -10.58 11.21
C LEU A 322 7.66 -11.28 11.73
N GLN A 323 7.04 -12.13 10.92
CA GLN A 323 5.76 -12.77 11.20
C GLN A 323 5.77 -13.63 12.49
N GLN A 324 6.93 -14.13 12.90
CA GLN A 324 7.10 -14.93 14.13
C GLN A 324 7.07 -14.08 15.40
N ASN A 325 7.32 -12.78 15.29
CA ASN A 325 7.37 -11.81 16.37
C ASN A 325 6.07 -11.00 16.51
N ILE A 326 5.13 -11.17 15.58
CA ILE A 326 3.83 -10.52 15.65
C ILE A 326 2.95 -11.25 16.68
N ARG A 327 2.40 -10.48 17.61
CA ARG A 327 1.53 -10.92 18.71
C ARG A 327 0.29 -10.02 18.77
N ASP A 328 -0.78 -10.54 19.34
CA ASP A 328 -1.89 -9.69 19.78
C ASP A 328 -1.46 -8.94 21.04
N VAL A 329 -1.53 -7.61 21.01
CA VAL A 329 -1.11 -6.74 22.12
C VAL A 329 -2.26 -5.78 22.42
N PRO A 330 -3.27 -6.19 23.23
CA PRO A 330 -4.48 -5.41 23.46
C PRO A 330 -4.23 -4.02 24.08
N GLU A 331 -3.16 -3.88 24.84
CA GLU A 331 -2.72 -2.63 25.45
C GLU A 331 -2.06 -1.65 24.46
N TYR A 332 -1.68 -2.10 23.25
CA TYR A 332 -0.99 -1.25 22.27
C TYR A 332 -1.84 -0.06 21.82
N ARG A 333 -1.22 1.12 21.75
CA ARG A 333 -1.83 2.34 21.23
C ARG A 333 -0.90 3.04 20.25
N SER A 334 -1.39 3.34 19.05
CA SER A 334 -0.72 4.24 18.12
C SER A 334 -1.42 5.59 18.16
N VAL A 335 -0.66 6.66 18.41
CA VAL A 335 -1.16 8.04 18.51
C VAL A 335 -0.44 8.89 17.47
N HIS A 336 -1.21 9.53 16.59
CA HIS A 336 -0.72 10.36 15.49
C HIS A 336 -1.14 11.81 15.71
N LEU A 337 -0.16 12.70 15.68
CA LEU A 337 -0.30 14.14 15.93
C LEU A 337 0.26 14.92 14.74
N VAL A 338 -0.60 15.54 13.94
CA VAL A 338 -0.17 16.28 12.75
C VAL A 338 -0.62 17.72 12.85
N ALA A 339 0.33 18.62 13.09
CA ALA A 339 0.07 20.05 13.23
C ALA A 339 0.03 20.76 11.87
N ASP A 340 -1.09 21.42 11.57
CA ASP A 340 -1.22 22.36 10.47
C ASP A 340 -1.08 23.79 11.00
N ALA A 341 0.15 24.32 10.93
CA ALA A 341 0.44 25.67 11.38
C ALA A 341 -0.31 26.78 10.60
N ALA A 342 -0.73 26.50 9.36
CA ALA A 342 -1.43 27.49 8.54
C ALA A 342 -2.90 27.61 8.94
N ARG A 343 -3.53 26.51 9.36
CA ARG A 343 -4.91 26.50 9.85
C ARG A 343 -5.04 26.74 11.35
N GLY A 344 -3.99 26.45 12.11
CA GLY A 344 -4.03 26.49 13.58
C GLY A 344 -4.63 25.22 14.19
N ASP A 345 -4.64 24.12 13.43
CA ASP A 345 -5.26 22.86 13.81
C ASP A 345 -4.19 21.81 14.14
N LEU A 346 -4.48 20.96 15.13
CA LEU A 346 -3.75 19.74 15.44
C LEU A 346 -4.65 18.56 15.10
N HIS A 347 -4.35 17.86 14.02
CA HIS A 347 -5.03 16.62 13.70
C HIS A 347 -4.54 15.52 14.66
N VAL A 348 -5.48 14.93 15.41
CA VAL A 348 -5.23 13.87 16.39
C VAL A 348 -5.99 12.64 15.94
N SER A 349 -5.24 11.57 15.68
CA SER A 349 -5.82 10.26 15.42
C SER A 349 -5.14 9.19 16.27
N ALA A 350 -5.93 8.25 16.79
CA ALA A 350 -5.39 7.18 17.61
C ALA A 350 -6.16 5.89 17.36
N TYR A 351 -5.45 4.77 17.33
CA TYR A 351 -6.04 3.46 17.11
C TYR A 351 -5.34 2.39 17.94
N ARG A 352 -6.05 1.27 18.12
CA ARG A 352 -5.49 0.00 18.57
C ARG A 352 -5.58 -1.01 17.44
N VAL A 353 -4.77 -2.05 17.52
CA VAL A 353 -4.78 -3.13 16.53
C VAL A 353 -5.14 -4.44 17.21
N GLU A 354 -6.07 -5.17 16.62
CA GLU A 354 -6.41 -6.53 16.98
C GLU A 354 -5.85 -7.50 15.94
N LEU A 355 -5.23 -8.59 16.40
CA LEU A 355 -4.76 -9.64 15.52
C LEU A 355 -5.86 -10.67 15.25
N VAL A 356 -6.50 -10.58 14.08
CA VAL A 356 -7.56 -11.51 13.68
C VAL A 356 -6.97 -12.73 12.97
N THR A 357 -7.44 -13.92 13.34
CA THR A 357 -7.12 -15.16 12.64
C THR A 357 -8.38 -15.68 11.95
N THR A 358 -8.36 -15.77 10.62
CA THR A 358 -9.48 -16.29 9.82
C THR A 358 -9.33 -17.79 9.57
N GLU A 359 -10.42 -18.47 9.17
CA GLU A 359 -10.42 -19.90 8.83
C GLU A 359 -9.29 -20.21 7.84
N GLY A 360 -8.40 -21.15 8.20
CA GLY A 360 -7.19 -21.46 7.43
C GLY A 360 -5.88 -20.87 7.99
N SER A 361 -5.86 -20.39 9.24
CA SER A 361 -4.66 -19.88 9.95
C SER A 361 -4.05 -18.60 9.35
N ARG A 362 -4.80 -17.90 8.48
CA ARG A 362 -4.37 -16.60 7.94
C ARG A 362 -4.58 -15.52 9.01
N ARG A 363 -3.49 -14.88 9.40
CA ARG A 363 -3.48 -13.77 10.35
C ARG A 363 -3.55 -12.44 9.60
N SER A 364 -4.34 -11.49 10.09
CA SER A 364 -4.48 -10.14 9.53
C SER A 364 -4.73 -9.11 10.62
N PRO A 365 -4.28 -7.85 10.44
CA PRO A 365 -4.59 -6.78 11.37
C PRO A 365 -6.03 -6.31 11.19
N GLN A 366 -6.68 -5.95 12.30
CA GLN A 366 -7.90 -5.15 12.30
C GLN A 366 -7.67 -3.89 13.13
N GLU A 367 -7.74 -2.73 12.48
CA GLU A 367 -7.61 -1.43 13.13
C GLU A 367 -8.93 -1.02 13.78
N HIS A 368 -8.86 -0.61 15.05
CA HIS A 368 -9.98 -0.04 15.79
C HIS A 368 -9.63 1.40 16.14
N TRP A 369 -10.17 2.34 15.36
CA TRP A 369 -10.00 3.77 15.59
C TRP A 369 -10.67 4.19 16.90
N LEU A 370 -9.89 4.81 17.78
CA LEU A 370 -10.34 5.36 19.05
C LEU A 370 -10.77 6.82 18.87
N VAL A 371 -10.02 7.56 18.04
CA VAL A 371 -10.32 8.94 17.67
C VAL A 371 -9.75 9.26 16.29
N ASP A 372 -10.42 10.18 15.60
CA ASP A 372 -9.97 10.85 14.39
C ASP A 372 -10.63 12.24 14.38
N ARG A 373 -9.89 13.27 14.80
CA ARG A 373 -10.44 14.64 14.99
C ARG A 373 -9.37 15.72 14.82
N ASP A 374 -9.84 16.96 14.63
CA ASP A 374 -9.00 18.16 14.64
C ASP A 374 -9.21 18.92 15.96
N ASP A 375 -8.12 19.11 16.71
CA ASP A 375 -8.06 19.89 17.96
C ASP A 375 -7.39 21.28 17.71
N ASP A 376 -7.59 22.23 18.62
CA ASP A 376 -6.89 23.53 18.56
C ASP A 376 -5.39 23.36 18.83
N LEU A 377 -4.54 23.89 17.94
CA LEU A 377 -3.08 23.84 18.07
C LEU A 377 -2.53 24.88 19.06
N ALA A 378 -3.28 25.94 19.38
CA ALA A 378 -2.81 27.04 20.21
C ALA A 378 -2.29 26.62 21.60
N PRO A 379 -2.92 25.67 22.33
CA PRO A 379 -2.40 25.17 23.61
C PRO A 379 -1.02 24.52 23.49
N PHE A 380 -0.74 23.88 22.35
CA PHE A 380 0.55 23.22 22.07
C PHE A 380 1.62 24.19 21.57
N LYS A 381 1.26 25.45 21.29
CA LYS A 381 2.19 26.53 20.89
C LYS A 381 2.21 27.68 21.89
N ALA A 382 1.71 27.44 23.10
CA ALA A 382 1.67 28.45 24.14
C ALA A 382 3.09 28.87 24.52
N LYS A 383 3.28 30.17 24.78
CA LYS A 383 4.57 30.68 25.31
C LYS A 383 4.85 30.18 26.73
N ASP A 384 3.78 29.94 27.49
CA ASP A 384 3.86 29.32 28.81
C ASP A 384 3.93 27.81 28.64
N ARG A 385 5.06 27.25 29.04
CA ARG A 385 5.32 25.82 28.90
C ARG A 385 4.47 24.96 29.82
N THR A 386 4.01 25.50 30.96
CA THR A 386 3.09 24.78 31.85
C THR A 386 1.78 24.46 31.13
N ALA A 387 1.31 25.38 30.29
CA ALA A 387 0.12 25.18 29.47
C ALA A 387 0.35 24.14 28.37
N VAL A 388 1.53 24.13 27.74
CA VAL A 388 1.93 23.10 26.76
C VAL A 388 1.97 21.72 27.44
N ARG A 389 2.63 21.62 28.60
CA ARG A 389 2.72 20.40 29.42
C ARG A 389 1.33 19.85 29.74
N GLU A 390 0.42 20.68 30.22
CA GLU A 390 -0.93 20.24 30.57
C GLU A 390 -1.73 19.80 29.34
N ALA A 391 -1.58 20.49 28.19
CA ALA A 391 -2.21 20.08 26.94
C ALA A 391 -1.71 18.70 26.47
N VAL A 392 -0.39 18.49 26.49
CA VAL A 392 0.24 17.20 26.12
C VAL A 392 -0.13 16.10 27.11
N ARG A 393 -0.06 16.37 28.42
CA ARG A 393 -0.43 15.42 29.47
C ARG A 393 -1.87 14.93 29.32
N ARG A 394 -2.82 15.85 29.11
CA ARG A 394 -4.22 15.52 28.91
C ARG A 394 -4.42 14.66 27.67
N LEU A 395 -3.76 15.01 26.58
CA LEU A 395 -3.81 14.27 25.31
C LEU A 395 -3.29 12.83 25.47
N LEU A 396 -2.11 12.64 26.08
CA LEU A 396 -1.53 11.31 26.26
C LEU A 396 -2.37 10.44 27.19
N ARG A 397 -2.93 11.01 28.27
CA ARG A 397 -3.80 10.31 29.23
C ARG A 397 -5.14 9.88 28.63
N GLU A 398 -5.58 10.49 27.52
CA GLU A 398 -6.80 10.08 26.81
C GLU A 398 -6.62 8.71 26.15
N PHE A 399 -5.42 8.38 25.67
CA PHE A 399 -5.19 7.20 24.84
C PHE A 399 -4.31 6.14 25.50
N ILE A 400 -3.28 6.55 26.24
CA ILE A 400 -2.28 5.64 26.80
C ILE A 400 -2.64 5.34 28.25
N THR A 401 -2.95 4.07 28.53
CA THR A 401 -3.18 3.59 29.89
C THR A 401 -1.85 3.11 30.50
N PRO A 402 -1.46 3.57 31.70
CA PRO A 402 -0.25 3.10 32.35
C PRO A 402 -0.28 1.57 32.56
N PRO A 403 0.70 0.79 32.08
CA PRO A 403 0.70 -0.67 32.20
C PRO A 403 1.04 -1.19 33.62
N GLY A 404 1.24 -0.29 34.58
CA GLY A 404 1.76 -0.55 35.92
C GLY A 404 3.30 -0.54 36.00
N PRO A 405 3.90 -0.89 37.14
CA PRO A 405 5.36 -0.97 37.27
C PRO A 405 5.99 -1.98 36.30
N GLY A 406 7.19 -1.70 35.82
CA GLY A 406 7.94 -2.57 34.93
C GLY A 406 9.24 -1.97 34.43
N ARG A 407 9.99 -2.75 33.64
CA ARG A 407 11.15 -2.23 32.93
C ARG A 407 10.73 -1.74 31.55
N TYR A 408 11.04 -0.48 31.27
CA TYR A 408 10.63 0.19 30.04
C TYR A 408 11.85 0.69 29.26
N TRP A 409 11.83 0.44 27.97
CA TRP A 409 12.85 0.88 27.03
C TRP A 409 12.19 1.76 25.98
N CYS A 410 12.59 3.01 25.91
CA CYS A 410 12.01 3.99 25.02
C CYS A 410 13.02 4.42 23.95
N GLY A 411 12.51 4.60 22.74
CA GLY A 411 13.29 5.06 21.59
C GLY A 411 12.66 6.29 20.99
N ALA A 412 13.49 7.26 20.62
CA ALA A 412 13.05 8.47 19.94
C ALA A 412 13.91 8.77 18.72
N ASP A 413 13.28 8.85 17.55
CA ASP A 413 13.85 9.53 16.39
C ASP A 413 13.06 10.82 16.16
N LEU A 414 13.76 11.95 16.24
CA LEU A 414 13.13 13.27 16.27
C LEU A 414 13.32 13.98 14.93
N GLY A 415 12.19 14.31 14.30
CA GLY A 415 12.14 15.10 13.08
C GLY A 415 11.81 16.58 13.34
N PHE A 416 12.12 17.43 12.36
CA PHE A 416 11.72 18.84 12.37
C PHE A 416 11.00 19.22 11.07
N ALA A 417 9.96 20.04 11.20
CA ALA A 417 9.12 20.55 10.11
C ALA A 417 8.44 19.46 9.26
N LYS A 418 9.16 18.89 8.28
CA LYS A 418 8.63 17.90 7.33
C LYS A 418 8.85 16.46 7.79
N ASP A 419 9.94 16.23 8.50
CA ASP A 419 10.31 14.92 9.01
C ASP A 419 9.52 14.64 10.29
N PRO A 420 8.98 13.42 10.45
CA PRO A 420 8.22 13.05 11.63
C PRO A 420 9.12 12.81 12.84
N THR A 421 8.55 13.01 14.02
CA THR A 421 9.03 12.49 15.30
C THR A 421 8.34 11.16 15.57
N GLU A 422 9.11 10.12 15.90
CA GLU A 422 8.65 8.79 16.26
C GLU A 422 9.13 8.46 17.67
N LEU A 423 8.20 8.25 18.59
CA LEU A 423 8.48 7.77 19.95
C LEU A 423 7.92 6.36 20.10
N MET A 424 8.75 5.43 20.59
CA MET A 424 8.40 4.03 20.81
C MET A 424 8.55 3.69 22.28
N VAL A 425 7.56 2.98 22.82
CA VAL A 425 7.60 2.47 24.21
C VAL A 425 7.54 0.95 24.20
N TRP A 426 8.60 0.35 24.72
CA TRP A 426 8.72 -1.09 24.91
C TRP A 426 8.70 -1.44 26.39
N ARG A 427 7.95 -2.48 26.74
CA ARG A 427 7.94 -3.08 28.07
C ARG A 427 8.59 -4.45 28.03
N GLU A 428 9.46 -4.74 28.98
CA GLU A 428 10.03 -6.08 29.13
C GLU A 428 9.07 -7.01 29.89
N VAL A 429 8.67 -8.11 29.26
CA VAL A 429 7.74 -9.10 29.83
C VAL A 429 8.24 -10.51 29.53
N GLY A 430 8.70 -11.23 30.56
CA GLY A 430 9.11 -12.64 30.41
C GLY A 430 10.24 -12.87 29.40
N GLY A 431 11.12 -11.88 29.21
CA GLY A 431 12.20 -11.90 28.21
C GLY A 431 11.82 -11.36 26.84
N GLU A 432 10.53 -11.13 26.56
CA GLU A 432 10.06 -10.45 25.35
C GLU A 432 10.08 -8.92 25.54
N LEU A 433 10.38 -8.20 24.46
CA LEU A 433 10.10 -6.77 24.37
C LEU A 433 8.73 -6.59 23.72
N ARG A 434 7.76 -6.10 24.50
CA ARG A 434 6.39 -5.85 24.07
C ARG A 434 6.19 -4.38 23.76
N ARG A 435 5.77 -4.04 22.55
CA ARG A 435 5.49 -2.64 22.17
C ARG A 435 4.11 -2.24 22.68
N ILE A 436 4.05 -1.22 23.52
CA ILE A 436 2.81 -0.79 24.17
C ILE A 436 2.32 0.57 23.68
N ALA A 437 3.20 1.41 23.14
CA ALA A 437 2.80 2.68 22.54
C ALA A 437 3.73 3.09 21.39
N ARG A 438 3.13 3.80 20.44
CA ARG A 438 3.80 4.56 19.38
C ARG A 438 3.21 5.96 19.35
N ILE A 439 4.05 6.98 19.33
CA ILE A 439 3.64 8.37 19.08
C ILE A 439 4.31 8.83 17.80
N HIS A 440 3.51 9.11 16.78
CA HIS A 440 3.93 9.74 15.54
C HIS A 440 3.54 11.22 15.56
N ALA A 441 4.50 12.12 15.46
CA ALA A 441 4.26 13.57 15.52
C ALA A 441 4.87 14.29 14.32
N LYS A 442 4.13 15.22 13.71
CA LYS A 442 4.60 16.02 12.57
C LYS A 442 4.21 17.48 12.70
N GLY A 443 5.14 18.39 12.38
CA GLY A 443 4.90 19.83 12.43
C GLY A 443 4.92 20.44 13.84
N LEU A 444 5.36 19.68 14.86
CA LEU A 444 5.50 20.14 16.25
C LEU A 444 6.94 20.59 16.55
N GLY A 445 7.08 21.64 17.36
CA GLY A 445 8.36 22.22 17.76
C GLY A 445 9.10 21.40 18.82
N TYR A 446 10.37 21.72 19.05
CA TYR A 446 11.22 21.02 20.03
C TYR A 446 10.71 21.13 21.47
N ASP A 447 10.06 22.25 21.81
CA ASP A 447 9.37 22.46 23.07
C ASP A 447 8.27 21.42 23.29
N VAL A 448 7.42 21.19 22.28
CA VAL A 448 6.36 20.18 22.37
C VAL A 448 6.94 18.76 22.37
N GLN A 449 8.03 18.52 21.62
CA GLN A 449 8.73 17.23 21.63
C GLN A 449 9.30 16.90 23.02
N CYS A 450 9.89 17.88 23.72
CA CYS A 450 10.34 17.71 25.10
C CYS A 450 9.16 17.35 26.02
N GLU A 451 8.04 18.07 25.90
CA GLU A 451 6.84 17.81 26.70
C GLU A 451 6.18 16.47 26.39
N LEU A 452 6.23 15.99 25.14
CA LEU A 452 5.79 14.64 24.76
C LEU A 452 6.62 13.56 25.47
N ILE A 453 7.94 13.70 25.48
CA ILE A 453 8.84 12.77 26.18
C ILE A 453 8.58 12.83 27.69
N TYR A 454 8.57 14.03 28.27
CA TYR A 454 8.37 14.22 29.71
C TYR A 454 7.00 13.73 30.20
N CYS A 455 5.91 14.08 29.51
CA CYS A 455 4.58 13.63 29.91
C CYS A 455 4.40 12.12 29.71
N LEU A 456 5.04 11.53 28.70
CA LEU A 456 5.04 10.07 28.51
C LEU A 456 5.85 9.39 29.62
N ASP A 457 6.98 9.97 30.02
CA ASP A 457 7.82 9.47 31.11
C ASP A 457 7.07 9.55 32.45
N GLU A 458 6.40 10.67 32.74
CA GLU A 458 5.53 10.87 33.90
C GLU A 458 4.38 9.84 33.93
N LEU A 459 3.75 9.59 32.78
CA LEU A 459 2.69 8.58 32.65
C LEU A 459 3.18 7.17 33.01
N LEU A 460 4.46 6.90 32.78
CA LEU A 460 5.17 5.65 33.06
C LEU A 460 5.96 5.71 34.39
N ASP A 461 5.62 6.65 35.27
CA ASP A 461 6.18 6.79 36.62
C ASP A 461 7.71 6.99 36.63
N PHE A 462 8.25 7.65 35.61
CA PHE A 462 9.68 7.92 35.47
C PHE A 462 10.55 6.64 35.56
N GLN A 463 10.02 5.52 35.07
CA GLN A 463 10.72 4.24 34.96
C GLN A 463 11.47 4.00 33.63
N PRO A 464 11.06 4.59 32.48
CA PRO A 464 11.73 4.32 31.21
C PRO A 464 13.20 4.71 31.11
N GLU A 465 13.98 3.94 30.34
CA GLU A 465 15.30 4.36 29.88
C GLU A 465 15.21 4.76 28.41
N TRP A 466 15.75 5.93 28.05
CA TRP A 466 15.56 6.55 26.75
C TRP A 466 16.82 6.47 25.88
N GLY A 467 16.67 5.96 24.66
CA GLY A 467 17.62 6.16 23.57
C GLY A 467 17.08 7.17 22.57
N ILE A 468 17.89 8.15 22.16
CA ILE A 468 17.51 9.17 21.17
C ILE A 468 18.54 9.24 20.04
N ASP A 469 18.10 9.31 18.77
CA ASP A 469 19.03 9.54 17.65
C ASP A 469 19.59 10.97 17.68
N PHE A 470 20.91 11.10 17.65
CA PHE A 470 21.64 12.38 17.57
C PHE A 470 21.70 12.94 16.16
N GLY A 471 20.51 13.14 15.57
CA GLY A 471 20.31 14.08 14.48
C GLY A 471 20.30 15.54 14.97
N ASN A 472 20.00 16.48 14.06
CA ASN A 472 19.91 17.90 14.39
C ASN A 472 18.84 18.18 15.46
N ALA A 473 17.64 17.60 15.32
CA ALA A 473 16.54 17.78 16.27
C ALA A 473 16.81 17.02 17.59
N GLY A 474 17.25 15.77 17.50
CA GLY A 474 17.64 14.95 18.66
C GLY A 474 18.67 15.61 19.56
N THR A 475 19.73 16.18 18.99
CA THR A 475 20.76 16.91 19.76
C THR A 475 20.15 18.07 20.55
N ALA A 476 19.27 18.86 19.94
CA ALA A 476 18.64 20.01 20.59
C ALA A 476 17.71 19.58 21.73
N VAL A 477 16.85 18.59 21.49
CA VAL A 477 15.88 18.11 22.49
C VAL A 477 16.60 17.45 23.68
N VAL A 478 17.64 16.65 23.44
CA VAL A 478 18.42 16.04 24.54
C VAL A 478 19.09 17.09 25.40
N GLN A 479 19.69 18.13 24.78
CA GLN A 479 20.27 19.23 25.54
C GLN A 479 19.22 19.96 26.38
N MET A 480 18.02 20.19 25.83
CA MET A 480 16.93 20.83 26.57
C MET A 480 16.45 19.97 27.75
N LEU A 481 16.23 18.67 27.53
CA LEU A 481 15.78 17.74 28.58
C LEU A 481 16.80 17.58 29.71
N GLN A 482 18.10 17.62 29.42
CA GLN A 482 19.16 17.46 30.42
C GLN A 482 19.57 18.75 31.12
N ALA A 483 19.38 19.92 30.49
CA ALA A 483 19.91 21.19 31.01
C ALA A 483 18.87 22.12 31.64
N LEU A 484 17.57 21.94 31.36
CA LEU A 484 16.53 22.83 31.88
C LEU A 484 15.96 22.30 33.20
N ASP A 485 15.96 23.15 34.24
CA ASP A 485 15.56 22.80 35.63
C ASP A 485 14.14 22.18 35.74
N GLU A 486 13.25 22.55 34.83
CA GLU A 486 11.87 22.09 34.72
C GLU A 486 11.68 20.61 34.34
N TYR A 487 12.77 19.93 33.96
CA TYR A 487 12.84 18.50 33.68
C TYR A 487 13.80 17.76 34.64
N ALA A 488 14.38 18.46 35.62
CA ALA A 488 15.40 17.90 36.50
C ALA A 488 14.90 16.74 37.36
N ASP A 489 13.60 16.72 37.68
CA ASP A 489 12.92 15.64 38.41
C ASP A 489 12.87 14.31 37.65
N ALA A 490 13.01 14.34 36.32
CA ALA A 490 13.05 13.14 35.49
C ALA A 490 14.43 12.47 35.43
N HIS A 491 15.50 13.15 35.88
CA HIS A 491 16.88 12.64 35.91
C HIS A 491 17.37 12.10 34.55
N TYR A 492 17.17 12.88 33.48
CA TYR A 492 17.56 12.50 32.12
C TYR A 492 19.08 12.43 31.88
N ASP A 493 19.88 12.99 32.77
CA ASP A 493 21.33 12.84 32.77
C ASP A 493 21.76 11.38 33.03
N GLU A 494 20.96 10.62 33.77
CA GLU A 494 21.22 9.20 34.08
C GLU A 494 20.44 8.24 33.16
N ARG A 495 19.21 8.63 32.81
CA ARG A 495 18.23 7.74 32.15
C ARG A 495 18.14 7.90 30.63
N LEU A 496 18.70 8.96 30.06
CA LEU A 496 18.63 9.25 28.62
C LEU A 496 20.02 9.24 27.99
N THR A 497 20.14 8.57 26.85
CA THR A 497 21.37 8.55 26.06
C THR A 497 21.09 8.87 24.60
N GLY A 498 21.89 9.79 24.08
CA GLY A 498 21.93 10.09 22.66
C GLY A 498 22.89 9.20 21.90
N PHE A 499 22.47 8.65 20.78
CA PHE A 499 23.28 7.81 19.91
C PHE A 499 23.48 8.47 18.56
N ASN A 500 24.74 8.59 18.12
CA ASN A 500 25.03 8.97 16.75
C ASN A 500 25.21 7.71 15.90
N PHE A 501 24.33 7.50 14.92
CA PHE A 501 24.35 6.32 14.05
C PHE A 501 25.64 6.08 13.27
N SER A 502 26.41 7.14 13.00
CA SER A 502 27.72 7.05 12.33
C SER A 502 28.87 6.72 13.28
N ALA A 503 28.67 6.90 14.59
CA ALA A 503 29.69 6.63 15.59
C ALA A 503 29.96 5.13 15.70
N SER A 504 31.24 4.78 15.85
CA SER A 504 31.65 3.40 16.11
C SER A 504 31.41 3.06 17.57
N VAL A 505 30.70 1.96 17.82
CA VAL A 505 30.38 1.46 19.16
C VAL A 505 30.93 0.05 19.33
N ASP A 506 31.17 -0.35 20.58
CA ASP A 506 31.63 -1.70 20.91
C ASP A 506 30.44 -2.64 20.85
N CYS A 507 30.53 -3.77 20.14
CA CYS A 507 29.37 -4.63 19.97
C CYS A 507 29.07 -5.36 21.29
N ILE A 508 28.09 -4.87 22.05
CA ILE A 508 27.63 -5.46 23.32
C ILE A 508 26.35 -6.25 23.09
N ASP A 509 26.32 -7.51 23.51
CA ASP A 509 25.12 -8.36 23.45
C ASP A 509 24.04 -7.95 24.47
N GLU A 510 22.91 -8.64 24.47
CA GLU A 510 21.79 -8.30 25.36
C GLU A 510 22.01 -8.69 26.81
N GLU A 511 23.05 -9.47 27.06
CA GLU A 511 23.52 -9.93 28.35
C GLU A 511 24.65 -9.02 28.90
N GLY A 512 25.04 -7.97 28.16
CA GLY A 512 26.02 -6.99 28.58
C GLY A 512 27.47 -7.38 28.28
N ASN A 513 27.70 -8.46 27.53
CA ASN A 513 29.05 -8.91 27.17
C ASN A 513 29.54 -8.21 25.92
N VAL A 514 30.77 -7.72 25.97
CA VAL A 514 31.46 -7.18 24.80
C VAL A 514 31.86 -8.35 23.89
N LEU A 515 31.44 -8.31 22.63
CA LEU A 515 31.87 -9.28 21.62
C LEU A 515 33.32 -9.01 21.23
N GLU A 516 34.14 -10.06 21.26
CA GLU A 516 35.56 -9.98 20.96
C GLU A 516 35.93 -10.83 19.74
N GLU A 517 36.87 -10.34 18.94
CA GLU A 517 37.52 -11.07 17.86
C GLU A 517 39.04 -11.13 18.09
N PRO A 518 39.74 -12.20 17.67
CA PRO A 518 41.19 -12.27 17.81
C PRO A 518 41.87 -11.23 16.92
N ASP A 519 42.76 -10.41 17.48
CA ASP A 519 43.54 -9.44 16.73
C ASP A 519 44.44 -10.16 15.71
N GLN A 520 44.33 -9.79 14.44
CA GLN A 520 45.04 -10.46 13.34
C GLN A 520 46.58 -10.37 13.45
N LYS A 521 47.11 -9.47 14.27
CA LYS A 521 48.56 -9.29 14.46
C LYS A 521 49.08 -9.91 15.76
N THR A 522 48.33 -9.83 16.85
CA THR A 522 48.80 -10.30 18.17
C THR A 522 48.10 -11.57 18.65
N GLY A 523 46.92 -11.89 18.12
CA GLY A 523 46.09 -13.01 18.55
C GLY A 523 45.30 -12.75 19.84
N ASP A 524 45.47 -11.57 20.46
CA ASP A 524 44.75 -11.18 21.68
C ASP A 524 43.29 -10.84 21.37
N PRO A 525 42.35 -11.10 22.30
CA PRO A 525 40.96 -10.69 22.13
C PRO A 525 40.84 -9.18 22.04
N LYS A 526 40.06 -8.71 21.06
CA LYS A 526 39.82 -7.31 20.80
C LYS A 526 38.32 -7.05 20.62
N PRO A 527 37.74 -6.01 21.24
CA PRO A 527 36.35 -5.64 21.04
C PRO A 527 36.02 -5.42 19.56
N VAL A 528 34.96 -6.08 19.10
CA VAL A 528 34.39 -5.87 17.77
C VAL A 528 33.71 -4.51 17.77
N ARG A 529 34.08 -3.63 16.82
CA ARG A 529 33.47 -2.31 16.71
C ARG A 529 32.78 -2.13 15.37
N LYS A 530 31.55 -1.63 15.41
CA LYS A 530 30.71 -1.33 14.23
C LYS A 530 30.04 0.04 14.38
N PRO A 531 29.60 0.68 13.28
CA PRO A 531 28.71 1.83 13.39
C PRO A 531 27.45 1.48 14.21
N ALA A 532 26.96 2.41 15.03
CA ALA A 532 25.81 2.17 15.89
C ALA A 532 24.56 1.72 15.11
N LYS A 533 24.30 2.26 13.91
CA LYS A 533 23.16 1.84 13.06
C LYS A 533 23.29 0.39 12.58
N GLU A 534 24.51 -0.04 12.28
CA GLU A 534 24.82 -1.41 11.88
C GLU A 534 24.62 -2.36 13.08
N TRP A 535 25.19 -2.01 14.24
CA TRP A 535 25.09 -2.85 15.43
C TRP A 535 23.65 -2.96 15.95
N ALA A 536 22.93 -1.85 16.05
CA ALA A 536 21.51 -1.87 16.44
C ALA A 536 20.68 -2.77 15.53
N THR A 537 20.94 -2.73 14.22
CA THR A 537 20.27 -3.60 13.25
C THR A 537 20.60 -5.08 13.49
N ASP A 538 21.85 -5.40 13.81
CA ASP A 538 22.26 -6.77 14.17
C ASP A 538 21.57 -7.24 15.45
N VAL A 539 21.50 -6.41 16.49
CA VAL A 539 20.81 -6.75 17.75
C VAL A 539 19.32 -6.98 17.52
N ILE A 540 18.63 -6.10 16.77
CA ILE A 540 17.23 -6.31 16.38
C ILE A 540 17.08 -7.65 15.65
N THR A 541 17.99 -7.96 14.72
CA THR A 541 17.96 -9.20 13.95
C THR A 541 18.09 -10.43 14.84
N LEU A 542 19.05 -10.43 15.78
CA LEU A 542 19.25 -11.51 16.74
C LEU A 542 18.02 -11.71 17.63
N ARG A 543 17.40 -10.63 18.10
CA ARG A 543 16.18 -10.70 18.91
C ARG A 543 14.99 -11.23 18.11
N LEU A 544 14.79 -10.75 16.88
CA LEU A 544 13.76 -11.28 15.98
C LEU A 544 13.94 -12.79 15.73
N GLN A 545 15.18 -13.27 15.54
CA GLN A 545 15.46 -14.69 15.33
C GLN A 545 15.13 -15.56 16.55
N ARG A 546 15.27 -15.00 17.75
CA ARG A 546 14.89 -15.65 19.02
C ARG A 546 13.39 -15.51 19.33
N ALA A 547 12.60 -14.94 18.42
CA ALA A 547 11.21 -14.56 18.65
C ALA A 547 11.02 -13.70 19.92
N GLY A 548 12.01 -12.85 20.22
CA GLY A 548 12.07 -12.07 21.47
C GLY A 548 11.24 -10.78 21.45
N TYR A 549 10.40 -10.56 20.44
CA TYR A 549 9.48 -9.43 20.42
C TYR A 549 8.02 -9.88 20.49
N ALA A 550 7.22 -9.07 21.16
CA ALA A 550 5.77 -9.02 21.00
C ALA A 550 5.40 -7.73 20.28
N MET A 551 5.45 -7.77 18.95
CA MET A 551 5.07 -6.63 18.10
C MET A 551 3.58 -6.68 17.77
N PRO A 552 2.81 -5.60 17.99
CA PRO A 552 1.47 -5.48 17.43
C PRO A 552 1.56 -5.47 15.91
N TRP A 553 0.50 -5.92 15.23
CA TRP A 553 0.42 -5.82 13.76
C TRP A 553 0.04 -4.40 13.32
N ASP A 554 0.74 -3.40 13.83
CA ASP A 554 0.60 -2.01 13.39
C ASP A 554 0.94 -1.91 11.89
N PRO A 555 -0.02 -1.50 11.04
CA PRO A 555 0.18 -1.52 9.59
C PRO A 555 1.38 -0.69 9.14
N ASP A 556 1.61 0.49 9.72
CA ASP A 556 2.74 1.35 9.36
C ASP A 556 4.05 0.73 9.81
N VAL A 557 4.14 0.27 11.06
CA VAL A 557 5.38 -0.32 11.60
C VAL A 557 5.76 -1.56 10.80
N ILE A 558 4.82 -2.47 10.59
CA ILE A 558 5.07 -3.70 9.84
C ILE A 558 5.44 -3.38 8.39
N GLN A 559 4.82 -2.37 7.81
CA GLN A 559 5.18 -1.86 6.49
C GLN A 559 6.60 -1.28 6.47
N HIS A 560 7.00 -0.48 7.47
CA HIS A 560 8.35 0.08 7.56
C HIS A 560 9.40 -1.03 7.66
N TYR A 561 9.19 -2.00 8.57
CA TYR A 561 10.11 -3.13 8.74
C TYR A 561 10.21 -4.03 7.50
N SER A 562 9.07 -4.40 6.90
CA SER A 562 9.06 -5.32 5.75
C SER A 562 9.56 -4.69 4.45
N ASN A 563 9.49 -3.36 4.31
CA ASN A 563 10.02 -2.64 3.16
C ASN A 563 11.42 -2.07 3.38
N HIS A 564 11.99 -2.18 4.59
CA HIS A 564 13.34 -1.70 4.84
C HIS A 564 14.34 -2.59 4.12
N THR A 565 15.06 -1.99 3.17
CA THR A 565 16.07 -2.68 2.37
C THR A 565 17.47 -2.21 2.72
N ALA A 566 18.42 -3.08 2.47
CA ALA A 566 19.83 -2.74 2.51
C ALA A 566 20.52 -3.25 1.25
N ARG A 567 21.54 -2.52 0.82
CA ARG A 567 22.48 -2.98 -0.19
C ARG A 567 23.86 -3.17 0.43
N GLU A 568 24.64 -4.05 -0.16
CA GLU A 568 26.03 -4.26 0.24
C GLU A 568 26.85 -3.02 -0.11
N GLY A 569 27.55 -2.48 0.90
CA GLY A 569 28.53 -1.40 0.74
C GLY A 569 29.95 -1.93 0.84
N ALA A 570 30.94 -1.06 0.62
CA ALA A 570 32.36 -1.46 0.63
C ALA A 570 32.88 -1.98 1.99
N ARG A 571 32.20 -1.64 3.10
CA ARG A 571 32.60 -2.04 4.46
C ARG A 571 31.42 -2.40 5.36
N ASN A 572 30.32 -1.67 5.26
CA ASN A 572 29.08 -1.91 6.01
C ASN A 572 27.88 -1.85 5.05
N ARG A 573 26.72 -2.34 5.50
CA ARG A 573 25.46 -2.23 4.74
C ARG A 573 25.05 -0.77 4.60
N ILE A 574 24.44 -0.45 3.46
CA ILE A 574 23.82 0.85 3.22
C ILE A 574 22.31 0.65 3.29
N PHE A 575 21.71 1.18 4.35
CA PHE A 575 20.27 1.09 4.62
C PHE A 575 19.48 2.15 3.82
N SER A 576 18.27 1.78 3.38
CA SER A 576 17.33 2.76 2.82
C SER A 576 16.95 3.80 3.88
N LYS A 577 16.75 5.04 3.45
CA LYS A 577 16.28 6.16 4.28
C LYS A 577 14.76 6.38 4.18
N ASP A 578 14.08 5.57 3.37
CA ASP A 578 12.64 5.73 3.17
C ASP A 578 11.88 5.17 4.38
N ASN A 579 11.12 6.04 5.06
CA ASN A 579 10.36 5.73 6.27
C ASN A 579 11.18 5.02 7.36
N ASP A 580 12.45 5.38 7.54
CA ASP A 580 13.33 4.74 8.52
C ASP A 580 13.16 5.25 9.95
N HIS A 581 12.42 6.34 10.18
CA HIS A 581 12.25 6.93 11.51
C HIS A 581 11.69 5.98 12.58
N THR A 582 10.70 5.14 12.25
CA THR A 582 10.19 4.11 13.17
C THR A 582 11.28 3.10 13.54
N ILE A 583 12.10 2.72 12.56
CA ILE A 583 13.16 1.73 12.73
C ILE A 583 14.32 2.33 13.51
N ASP A 584 14.66 3.59 13.23
CA ASP A 584 15.70 4.33 13.93
C ASP A 584 15.32 4.59 15.39
N ALA A 585 14.05 4.89 15.69
CA ALA A 585 13.55 4.92 17.06
C ALA A 585 13.73 3.56 17.77
N ASP A 586 13.39 2.45 17.11
CA ASP A 586 13.61 1.11 17.68
C ASP A 586 15.10 0.77 17.85
N ARG A 587 15.95 1.19 16.91
CA ARG A 587 17.42 1.02 16.99
C ARG A 587 17.97 1.71 18.24
N VAL A 588 17.59 2.97 18.50
CA VAL A 588 18.09 3.68 19.68
C VAL A 588 17.50 3.17 20.98
N ALA A 589 16.24 2.71 21.00
CA ALA A 589 15.67 2.02 22.17
C ALA A 589 16.51 0.79 22.53
N LEU A 590 16.91 0.02 21.51
CA LEU A 590 17.63 -1.22 21.72
C LEU A 590 19.10 -1.01 22.03
N LEU A 591 19.72 0.03 21.47
CA LEU A 591 21.03 0.49 21.91
C LEU A 591 20.96 0.89 23.39
N ARG A 592 19.98 1.69 23.81
CA ARG A 592 19.84 2.07 25.23
C ARG A 592 19.70 0.84 26.13
N LYS A 593 18.96 -0.17 25.69
CA LYS A 593 18.90 -1.46 26.39
C LYS A 593 20.30 -2.06 26.54
N VAL A 594 20.99 -2.39 25.45
CA VAL A 594 22.27 -3.15 25.53
C VAL A 594 23.42 -2.39 26.22
N TYR A 595 23.41 -1.05 26.16
CA TYR A 595 24.39 -0.22 26.87
C TYR A 595 23.94 0.20 28.28
N SER A 596 22.79 -0.30 28.76
CA SER A 596 22.37 -0.02 30.13
C SER A 596 23.30 -0.74 31.11
N GLU A 597 23.93 0.04 32.00
CA GLU A 597 24.87 -0.46 33.02
C GLU A 597 24.22 -1.47 33.99
N GLN A 598 22.89 -1.52 34.02
CA GLN A 598 22.11 -2.47 34.82
C GLN A 598 22.08 -3.89 34.24
N ILE A 599 22.42 -4.09 32.95
CA ILE A 599 22.36 -5.42 32.30
C ILE A 599 23.44 -6.38 32.81
N GLY A 600 24.48 -5.88 33.49
CA GLY A 600 25.50 -6.69 34.15
C GLY A 600 25.17 -7.19 35.57
N VAL A 601 23.95 -6.97 36.09
CA VAL A 601 23.57 -7.40 37.46
C VAL A 601 22.42 -8.40 37.41
N ALA A 602 22.74 -9.62 36.97
CA ALA A 602 21.90 -10.78 37.21
C ALA A 602 22.78 -11.98 37.56
N ASP A 603 23.33 -12.02 38.79
CA ASP A 603 23.23 -13.23 39.62
C ASP A 603 23.62 -13.01 41.11
N VAL A 604 22.68 -13.40 41.98
CA VAL A 604 22.86 -14.27 43.15
C VAL A 604 24.20 -14.17 43.91
N PHE A 605 24.28 -13.24 44.88
CA PHE A 605 24.97 -13.51 46.15
C PHE A 605 24.25 -12.85 47.32
N ALA A 606 23.72 -13.70 48.19
CA ALA A 606 23.47 -13.37 49.58
C ALA A 606 24.79 -13.08 50.30
N SER A 607 24.91 -11.89 50.89
CA SER A 607 25.62 -11.54 52.14
C SER A 607 25.83 -10.03 52.08
N GLY A 608 25.34 -9.21 53.00
CA GLY A 608 25.53 -9.31 54.43
C GLY A 608 25.93 -7.91 54.89
N VAL A 609 25.17 -7.39 55.83
CA VAL A 609 25.38 -6.15 56.59
C VAL A 609 26.86 -5.83 56.81
N GLN A 610 27.32 -4.64 56.39
CA GLN A 610 28.15 -3.76 57.24
C GLN A 610 27.96 -2.29 56.82
N ARG A 611 27.18 -1.55 57.62
CA ARG A 611 27.51 -0.15 57.93
C ARG A 611 28.91 -0.13 58.54
N ARG A 612 29.81 0.69 58.00
CA ARG A 612 30.95 1.23 58.73
C ARG A 612 30.75 2.73 58.84
N ASP A 613 30.19 3.14 59.96
CA ASP A 613 30.46 4.46 60.52
C ASP A 613 31.92 4.50 60.95
N VAL A 614 32.67 5.52 60.58
CA VAL A 614 33.87 5.92 61.33
C VAL A 614 34.01 7.46 61.33
N ALA A 615 33.90 7.97 62.56
CA ALA A 615 34.38 9.24 63.13
C ALA A 615 33.72 10.56 62.69
#